data_AF-A0A2G2QZM3-F1
#
_entry.id   AF-A0A2G2QZM3-F1
#
_cell.length_a   1.000
_cell.length_b   1.000
_cell.length_c   1.000
_cell.angle_alpha   90.00
_cell.angle_beta   90.00
_cell.angle_gamma   90.00
#
_symmetry.space_group_name_H-M   'P 1'
#
loop_
_entity.id
_entity.type
_entity.pdbx_description
1 polymer ?
#
loop_
_entity_poly.entity_id
_entity_poly.type
_entity_poly.pdbx_seq_one_letter_code
_entity_poly.pdbx_strand_id
1 'polypeptide(L)' 'IEKMVDGRMQKFFKESVLLNQMFVMDPDRSIAKVIEDEAKSMGVAIEMTGFVRMQLGEGIEKKVEDFAAEVAATLGDA' A
#
# COMPACT_ATOMS: atom_id res chain seq x y z
N ILE A 1 2.10 -28.48 8.50
CA ILE A 1 2.17 -27.65 7.28
C ILE A 1 0.93 -26.76 7.18
N GLU A 2 -0.27 -27.33 7.31
CA GLU A 2 -1.56 -26.63 7.34
C GLU A 2 -1.58 -25.36 8.23
N LYS A 3 -1.24 -25.49 9.53
CA LYS A 3 -1.15 -24.32 10.45
C LYS A 3 -0.14 -23.23 10.02
N MET A 4 0.91 -23.58 9.27
CA MET A 4 1.85 -22.58 8.74
C MET A 4 1.27 -21.84 7.54
N VAL A 5 0.46 -22.52 6.72
CA VAL A 5 -0.24 -21.92 5.59
C VAL A 5 -1.28 -20.93 6.10
N ASP A 6 -2.05 -21.31 7.13
CA ASP A 6 -3.04 -20.41 7.75
C ASP A 6 -2.40 -19.15 8.32
N GLY A 7 -1.28 -19.29 9.04
CA GLY A 7 -0.55 -18.14 9.57
C GLY A 7 -0.04 -17.20 8.47
N ARG A 8 0.45 -17.75 7.34
CA ARG A 8 0.84 -16.95 6.17
C ARG A 8 -0.35 -16.27 5.52
N MET A 9 -1.49 -16.94 5.46
CA MET A 9 -2.71 -16.38 4.89
C MET A 9 -3.27 -15.24 5.75
N GLN A 10 -3.26 -15.41 7.07
CA GLN A 10 -3.61 -14.32 8.00
C GLN A 10 -2.68 -13.12 7.85
N LYS A 11 -1.37 -13.35 7.68
CA LYS A 11 -0.42 -12.27 7.41
C LYS A 11 -0.75 -11.56 6.09
N PHE A 12 -1.01 -12.32 5.03
CA PHE A 12 -1.39 -11.75 3.74
C PHE A 12 -2.62 -10.85 3.84
N PHE A 13 -3.65 -11.29 4.58
CA PHE A 13 -4.84 -10.46 4.80
C PHE A 13 -4.53 -9.17 5.56
N LYS A 14 -3.65 -9.20 6.56
CA LYS A 14 -3.24 -7.99 7.28
C LYS A 14 -2.44 -7.00 6.43
N GLU A 15 -1.72 -7.48 5.42
CA GLU A 15 -0.89 -6.64 4.56
C GLU A 15 -1.65 -6.16 3.31
N SER A 16 -2.60 -6.94 2.80
CA SER A 16 -3.24 -6.68 1.49
C SER A 16 -4.68 -6.20 1.57
N VAL A 17 -5.39 -6.44 2.68
CA VAL A 17 -6.80 -6.04 2.84
C VAL A 17 -6.89 -4.77 3.68
N LEU A 18 -7.37 -3.67 3.09
CA LEU A 18 -7.44 -2.36 3.72
C LEU A 18 -8.04 -2.39 5.14
N LEU A 19 -9.18 -3.08 5.33
CA LEU A 19 -9.85 -3.16 6.63
C LEU A 19 -9.02 -3.87 7.72
N ASN A 20 -8.13 -4.78 7.32
CA ASN A 20 -7.29 -5.57 8.24
C ASN A 20 -5.91 -4.94 8.46
N GLN A 21 -5.55 -3.91 7.69
CA GLN A 21 -4.31 -3.18 7.87
C GLN A 21 -4.33 -2.36 9.16
N MET A 22 -3.15 -2.19 9.76
CA MET A 22 -2.96 -1.26 10.88
C MET A 22 -3.11 0.17 10.39
N PHE A 23 -3.77 1.00 11.18
CA PHE A 23 -4.03 2.39 10.80
C PHE A 23 -2.76 3.23 10.92
N VAL A 24 -2.45 4.04 9.89
CA VAL A 24 -1.19 4.79 9.83
C VAL A 24 -1.08 5.84 10.94
N MET A 25 -2.20 6.44 11.34
CA MET A 25 -2.21 7.45 12.41
C MET A 25 -2.28 6.83 13.81
N ASP A 26 -2.76 5.60 13.92
CA ASP A 26 -2.85 4.85 15.18
C ASP A 26 -2.46 3.38 14.92
N PRO A 27 -1.16 3.06 15.05
CA PRO A 27 -0.63 1.73 14.75
C PRO A 27 -1.10 0.63 15.70
N ASP A 28 -1.88 0.94 16.75
CA ASP A 28 -2.39 -0.04 17.71
C ASP A 28 -3.74 -0.64 17.27
N ARG A 29 -4.41 -0.01 16.29
CA ARG A 29 -5.74 -0.41 15.81
C ARG A 29 -5.74 -0.70 14.31
N SER A 30 -6.58 -1.65 13.90
CA SER A 30 -6.87 -1.87 12.47
C SER A 30 -7.87 -0.85 11.97
N ILE A 31 -7.87 -0.60 10.66
CA ILE A 31 -8.79 0.35 10.02
C ILE A 31 -10.26 -0.03 10.28
N ALA A 32 -10.61 -1.32 10.28
CA ALA A 32 -11.96 -1.77 10.64
C ALA A 32 -12.37 -1.34 12.06
N LYS A 33 -11.47 -1.48 13.04
CA LYS A 33 -11.74 -1.06 14.43
C LYS A 33 -11.92 0.44 14.55
N VAL A 34 -11.12 1.21 13.82
CA VAL A 34 -11.24 2.68 13.80
C VAL A 34 -12.61 3.10 13.26
N ILE A 35 -13.08 2.44 12.18
CA ILE A 35 -14.41 2.70 11.62
C ILE A 35 -15.52 2.32 12.61
N GLU A 36 -15.41 1.17 13.26
CA GLU A 36 -16.39 0.74 14.27
C GLU A 36 -16.45 1.67 15.49
N ASP A 37 -15.30 2.10 15.99
CA ASP A 37 -15.19 3.00 17.14
C ASP A 37 -15.82 4.36 16.81
N GLU A 38 -15.58 4.86 15.60
CA GLU A 38 -16.12 6.14 15.15
C GLU A 38 -17.62 6.06 14.81
N ALA A 39 -18.07 4.94 14.25
CA ALA A 39 -19.50 4.67 14.06
C ALA A 39 -20.24 4.70 15.41
N LYS A 40 -19.65 4.10 16.45
CA LYS A 40 -20.19 4.13 17.83
C LYS A 40 -20.15 5.52 18.44
N SER A 41 -19.07 6.29 18.23
CA SER A 41 -18.91 7.63 18.80
C SER A 41 -19.93 8.61 18.22
N MET A 42 -20.23 8.50 16.93
CA MET A 42 -21.20 9.34 16.23
C MET A 42 -22.65 8.80 16.30
N GLY A 43 -22.84 7.54 16.71
CA GLY A 43 -24.15 6.90 16.73
C GLY A 43 -24.75 6.65 15.34
N VAL A 44 -23.92 6.61 14.31
CA VAL A 44 -24.33 6.40 12.91
C VAL A 44 -23.61 5.19 12.31
N ALA A 45 -24.26 4.50 11.37
CA ALA A 45 -23.60 3.43 10.63
C ALA A 45 -22.58 4.04 9.65
N ILE A 46 -21.32 3.61 9.77
CA ILE A 46 -20.24 3.98 8.84
C ILE A 46 -19.79 2.70 8.13
N GLU A 47 -19.82 2.71 6.81
CA GLU A 47 -19.42 1.59 5.97
C GLU A 47 -18.42 2.03 4.90
N MET A 48 -17.36 1.24 4.71
CA MET A 48 -16.40 1.44 3.63
C MET A 48 -16.96 0.84 2.34
N THR A 49 -17.41 1.68 1.42
CA THR A 49 -18.02 1.22 0.15
C THR A 49 -16.99 0.94 -0.95
N GLY A 50 -15.86 1.65 -0.95
CA GLY A 50 -14.79 1.44 -1.93
C GLY A 50 -13.69 2.49 -1.80
N PHE A 51 -12.52 2.18 -2.36
CA PHE A 51 -11.41 3.11 -2.46
C PHE A 51 -10.69 2.91 -3.80
N VAL A 52 -10.03 3.97 -4.26
CA VAL A 52 -9.14 3.92 -5.44
C VAL A 52 -7.82 4.56 -5.03
N ARG A 53 -6.72 3.85 -5.29
CA ARG A 53 -5.35 4.36 -5.12
C ARG A 53 -4.77 4.55 -6.51
N MET A 54 -4.39 5.79 -6.84
CA MET A 54 -3.67 6.09 -8.07
C MET A 54 -2.25 6.49 -7.71
N GLN A 55 -1.27 5.97 -8.46
CA GLN A 55 0.12 6.38 -8.33
C GLN A 55 0.65 6.86 -9.69
N LEU A 56 1.35 8.01 -9.70
CA LEU A 56 1.97 8.51 -10.91
C LEU A 56 3.01 7.50 -11.42
N GLY A 57 2.87 7.10 -12.69
CA GLY A 57 3.77 6.11 -13.30
C GLY A 57 3.47 4.66 -12.92
N GLU A 58 2.31 4.37 -12.34
CA GLU A 58 1.87 2.99 -12.09
C GLU A 58 1.83 2.18 -13.40
N GLY A 59 2.53 1.05 -13.43
CA GLY A 59 2.63 0.19 -14.62
C GLY A 59 3.57 0.69 -15.71
N ILE A 60 4.26 1.83 -15.53
CA ILE A 60 5.26 2.33 -16.48
C ILE A 60 6.63 1.78 -16.08
N GLU A 61 7.32 1.13 -17.02
CA GLU A 61 8.70 0.72 -16.82
C GLU A 61 9.59 1.97 -16.74
N LYS A 62 10.17 2.20 -15.55
CA LYS A 62 11.06 3.33 -15.33
C LYS A 62 12.37 3.06 -16.08
N LYS A 63 12.57 3.76 -17.20
CA LYS A 63 13.85 3.76 -17.90
C LYS A 63 14.93 4.25 -16.94
N VAL A 64 15.93 3.41 -16.70
CA VAL A 64 17.14 3.77 -15.96
C VAL A 64 18.14 4.22 -17.02
N GLU A 65 18.18 5.53 -17.27
CA GLU A 65 19.16 6.13 -18.16
C GLU A 65 20.41 6.51 -17.34
N ASP A 66 21.55 5.96 -17.73
CA ASP A 66 22.85 6.30 -17.14
C ASP A 66 23.36 7.59 -17.76
N PHE A 67 23.09 8.69 -17.09
CA PHE A 67 23.51 10.02 -17.51
C PHE A 67 25.03 10.13 -17.72
N ALA A 68 25.84 9.35 -17.00
CA ALA A 68 27.30 9.37 -17.18
C ALA A 68 27.70 8.73 -18.52
N ALA A 69 27.02 7.66 -18.93
CA ALA A 69 27.23 7.01 -20.22
C ALA A 69 26.79 7.90 -21.40
N GLU A 70 25.68 8.63 -21.26
CA GLU A 70 25.23 9.60 -22.26
C GLU A 70 26.21 10.77 -22.43
N VAL A 71 26.69 11.33 -21.32
CA VAL A 71 27.68 12.42 -21.35
C VAL A 71 28.99 11.97 -21.99
N ALA A 72 29.48 10.76 -21.66
CA ALA A 72 30.69 10.20 -22.26
C ALA A 72 30.54 9.98 -23.78
N ALA A 73 29.37 9.55 -24.25
CA ALA A 73 29.09 9.37 -25.68
C ALA A 73 29.06 10.70 -26.45
N THR A 74 28.60 11.79 -25.83
CA THR A 74 28.58 13.12 -26.49
C THR A 74 29.93 13.84 -26.52
N LEU A 75 30.85 13.52 -25.60
CA LEU A 75 32.17 14.16 -25.49
C LEU A 75 33.29 13.37 -26.20
N GLY A 76 33.04 12.12 -26.61
CA GLY A 76 34.02 11.25 -27.27
C GLY A 76 34.19 11.45 -28.77
N ASP A 77 33.31 12.24 -29.41
CA ASP A 77 33.35 12.56 -30.85
C ASP A 77 33.99 13.94 -31.15
N ALA A 78 34.80 14.48 -30.23
CA ALA A 78 35.55 15.74 -30.40
C ALA A 78 37.07 15.54 -30.44
#